data_AF-A0A7X7H9E5-F1
#
_entry.id   AF-A0A7X7H9E5-F1
#
_cell.length_a   1.000
_cell.length_b   1.000
_cell.length_c   1.000
_cell.angle_alpha   90.00
_cell.angle_beta   90.00
_cell.angle_gamma   90.00
#
_symmetry.space_group_name_H-M   'P 1'
#
loop_
_entity.id
_entity.type
_entity.pdbx_description
1 polymer ?
#
loop_
_entity_poly.entity_id
_entity_poly.type
_entity_poly.pdbx_seq_one_letter_code
_entity_poly.pdbx_strand_id
1 'polypeptide(L)'
;MIFKFLILSDEVNDFKREIKIDADATFMDLYNTLIESIGYSEKEMASFFLSDEKWRKKQEITLIEMDTDSDVDSLVMEDCILSDFLEDEKQKLMFVFDYITNRALYIELSEIILGKSLKKPFCSISV
;
A
#
# COMPACT_ATOMS: atom_id res chain seq x y z
N MET A 1 -0.61 -3.18 16.33
CA MET A 1 -1.18 -4.49 15.88
C MET A 1 -0.47 -4.86 14.58
N ILE A 2 -0.44 -6.10 14.10
CA ILE A 2 0.28 -6.39 12.84
C ILE A 2 -0.72 -6.59 11.70
N PHE A 3 -0.56 -5.80 10.64
CA PHE A 3 -1.20 -6.03 9.36
C PHE A 3 -0.37 -6.94 8.49
N LYS A 4 -1.05 -7.86 7.81
CA LYS A 4 -0.46 -8.77 6.85
C LYS A 4 -1.09 -8.53 5.48
N PHE A 5 -0.31 -7.94 4.58
CA PHE A 5 -0.72 -7.70 3.22
C PHE A 5 -0.30 -8.83 2.30
N LEU A 6 -1.22 -9.25 1.43
CA LEU A 6 -0.94 -10.07 0.27
C LEU A 6 -0.88 -9.17 -0.97
N ILE A 7 0.18 -9.27 -1.75
CA ILE A 7 0.42 -8.42 -2.91
C ILE A 7 0.58 -9.27 -4.15
N LEU A 8 -0.13 -8.89 -5.21
CA LEU A 8 -0.21 -9.55 -6.50
C LEU A 8 0.08 -8.55 -7.62
N SER A 9 0.57 -9.05 -8.75
CA SER A 9 0.74 -8.31 -9.99
C SER A 9 -0.01 -9.05 -11.09
N ASP A 10 -0.70 -8.30 -11.94
CA ASP A 10 -1.34 -8.82 -13.16
C ASP A 10 -0.37 -8.91 -14.35
N GLU A 11 0.76 -8.18 -14.28
CA GLU A 11 1.79 -8.17 -15.32
C GLU A 11 2.78 -9.35 -15.21
N VAL A 12 3.00 -9.85 -13.99
CA VAL A 12 4.02 -10.88 -13.70
C VAL A 12 3.35 -12.13 -13.16
N ASN A 13 3.39 -13.21 -13.96
CA ASN A 13 2.93 -14.52 -13.53
C ASN A 13 3.66 -14.97 -12.26
N ASP A 14 2.93 -15.63 -11.36
CA ASP A 14 3.44 -16.13 -10.08
C ASP A 14 4.04 -15.04 -9.17
N PHE A 15 3.76 -13.76 -9.43
CA PHE A 15 4.17 -12.70 -8.52
C PHE A 15 3.29 -12.69 -7.28
N LYS A 16 3.92 -13.03 -6.15
CA LYS A 16 3.31 -12.95 -4.83
C LYS A 16 4.29 -12.39 -3.82
N ARG A 17 3.86 -11.40 -3.04
CA ARG A 17 4.58 -10.92 -1.86
C ARG A 17 3.65 -10.92 -0.67
N GLU A 18 4.24 -11.15 0.50
CA GLU A 18 3.56 -11.00 1.77
C GLU A 18 4.35 -9.98 2.60
N ILE A 19 3.71 -8.86 2.97
CA ILE A 19 4.30 -7.84 3.83
C ILE A 19 3.61 -7.87 5.18
N LYS A 20 4.39 -7.99 6.25
CA LYS A 20 3.94 -7.76 7.62
C LYS A 20 4.45 -6.42 8.09
N ILE A 21 3.55 -5.60 8.61
CA ILE A 21 3.85 -4.25 9.07
C ILE A 21 3.01 -3.91 10.30
N ASP A 22 3.48 -3.02 11.16
CA ASP A 22 2.65 -2.53 12.26
C ASP A 22 1.51 -1.68 11.68
N ALA A 23 0.31 -1.79 12.23
CA ALA A 23 -0.82 -0.99 11.77
C ALA A 23 -0.68 0.48 12.15
N ASP A 24 0.16 0.77 13.15
CA ASP A 24 0.51 2.15 13.53
C ASP A 24 1.61 2.72 12.60
N ALA A 25 2.08 1.96 11.60
CA ALA A 25 3.01 2.45 10.59
C ALA A 25 2.28 3.29 9.53
N THR A 26 3.05 4.06 8.78
CA THR A 26 2.52 4.96 7.74
C THR A 26 2.35 4.25 6.40
N PHE A 27 1.57 4.84 5.50
CA PHE A 27 1.57 4.43 4.09
C PHE A 27 2.95 4.62 3.44
N MET A 28 3.77 5.55 3.92
CA MET A 28 5.15 5.72 3.47
C MET A 28 6.02 4.52 3.83
N ASP A 29 5.85 3.94 5.03
CA ASP A 29 6.56 2.71 5.42
C ASP A 29 6.19 1.53 4.51
N LEU A 30 4.91 1.43 4.13
CA LEU A 30 4.43 0.42 3.18
C LEU A 30 4.99 0.65 1.77
N TYR A 31 5.02 1.91 1.29
CA TYR A 31 5.63 2.30 0.02
C TYR A 31 7.10 1.88 -0.06
N ASN A 32 7.90 2.27 0.94
CA ASN A 32 9.32 1.94 1.00
C ASN A 32 9.55 0.42 0.95
N THR A 33 8.73 -0.33 1.72
CA THR A 33 8.79 -1.80 1.73
C THR A 33 8.43 -2.42 0.38
N LEU A 34 7.44 -1.86 -0.32
CA LEU A 34 7.02 -2.33 -1.65
C LEU A 34 8.11 -2.07 -2.68
N ILE A 35 8.60 -0.83 -2.77
CA ILE A 35 9.64 -0.42 -3.73
C ILE A 35 10.91 -1.25 -3.56
N GLU A 36 11.37 -1.43 -2.32
CA GLU A 36 12.50 -2.31 -2.01
C GLU A 36 12.24 -3.75 -2.45
N SER A 37 11.02 -4.26 -2.23
CA SER A 37 10.62 -5.63 -2.59
C SER A 37 10.55 -5.89 -4.11
N ILE A 38 10.23 -4.86 -4.92
CA ILE A 38 10.14 -4.99 -6.38
C ILE A 38 11.40 -4.48 -7.12
N GLY A 39 12.37 -3.90 -6.40
CA GLY A 39 13.61 -3.39 -6.97
C GLY A 39 13.40 -2.20 -7.91
N TYR A 40 12.39 -1.38 -7.64
CA TYR A 40 12.01 -0.26 -8.49
C TYR A 40 12.64 1.05 -8.01
N SER A 41 12.66 2.07 -8.88
CA SER A 41 13.29 3.37 -8.56
C SER A 41 12.35 4.25 -7.74
N GLU A 42 12.82 4.77 -6.61
CA GLU A 42 12.08 5.70 -5.74
C GLU A 42 11.77 7.08 -6.37
N LYS A 43 12.24 7.33 -7.60
CA LYS A 43 12.11 8.63 -8.28
C LYS A 43 10.79 8.83 -9.03
N GLU A 44 9.90 7.85 -9.01
CA GLU A 44 8.65 7.88 -9.76
C GLU A 44 7.46 8.23 -8.86
N MET A 45 6.46 8.90 -9.42
CA MET A 45 5.22 9.21 -8.72
C MET A 45 4.47 7.93 -8.42
N ALA A 46 3.98 7.79 -7.19
CA ALA A 46 3.19 6.66 -6.77
C ALA A 46 2.01 7.10 -5.89
N SER A 47 0.95 6.31 -5.92
CA SER A 47 -0.20 6.48 -5.02
C SER A 47 -0.78 5.13 -4.61
N PHE A 48 -1.32 5.10 -3.40
CA PHE A 48 -2.23 4.05 -2.97
C PHE A 48 -3.67 4.49 -3.24
N PHE A 49 -4.49 3.54 -3.71
CA PHE A 49 -5.92 3.71 -3.86
C PHE A 49 -6.66 2.72 -2.98
N LEU A 50 -7.35 3.19 -1.95
CA LEU A 50 -8.33 2.37 -1.26
C LEU A 50 -9.42 1.99 -2.27
N SER A 51 -9.72 0.69 -2.33
CA SER A 51 -10.56 0.12 -3.39
C SER A 51 -11.74 -0.63 -2.81
N ASP A 52 -12.82 -0.74 -3.59
CA ASP A 52 -13.91 -1.66 -3.27
C ASP A 52 -13.55 -3.12 -3.61
N GLU A 53 -14.47 -4.04 -3.32
CA GLU A 53 -14.32 -5.47 -3.62
C GLU A 53 -14.05 -5.77 -5.10
N LYS A 54 -14.40 -4.84 -6.00
CA LYS A 54 -14.23 -4.93 -7.46
C LYS A 54 -13.01 -4.14 -7.96
N TRP A 55 -12.09 -3.78 -7.08
CA TRP A 55 -10.87 -3.02 -7.40
C TRP A 55 -11.14 -1.63 -7.98
N ARG A 56 -12.29 -1.01 -7.67
CA ARG A 56 -12.58 0.36 -8.08
C ARG A 56 -11.95 1.34 -7.08
N LYS A 57 -11.11 2.23 -7.59
CA LYS A 57 -10.47 3.32 -6.83
C LYS A 57 -11.53 4.19 -6.14
N LYS A 58 -11.36 4.44 -4.84
CA LYS A 58 -12.24 5.33 -4.05
C LYS A 58 -11.50 6.54 -3.50
N GLN A 59 -10.42 6.29 -2.77
CA GLN A 59 -9.66 7.32 -2.08
C GLN A 59 -8.19 7.15 -2.42
N GLU A 60 -7.55 8.25 -2.80
CA GLU A 60 -6.14 8.29 -3.19
C GLU A 60 -5.30 8.81 -2.03
N ILE A 61 -4.14 8.18 -1.81
CA ILE A 61 -3.11 8.59 -0.87
C ILE A 61 -1.81 8.71 -1.68
N THR A 62 -1.31 9.93 -1.84
CA THR A 62 -0.24 10.27 -2.77
C THR A 62 1.13 10.25 -2.09
N LEU A 63 2.18 9.92 -2.86
CA LEU A 63 3.55 9.87 -2.33
C LEU A 63 4.04 11.25 -1.85
N ILE A 64 3.69 12.29 -2.59
CA ILE A 64 3.99 13.69 -2.29
C ILE A 64 2.71 14.50 -2.35
N GLU A 65 2.70 15.63 -1.65
CA GLU A 65 1.62 16.60 -1.73
C GLU A 65 1.40 17.02 -3.19
N MET A 66 0.19 16.78 -3.68
CA MET A 66 -0.23 17.31 -4.97
C MET A 66 -0.95 18.64 -4.74
N ASP A 67 -0.73 19.58 -5.66
CA ASP A 67 -1.38 20.90 -5.65
C ASP A 67 -2.86 20.70 -6.01
N THR A 68 -3.66 20.37 -5.01
CA THR A 68 -5.12 20.20 -5.12
C THR A 68 -5.82 21.51 -4.80
N ASP A 69 -7.06 21.67 -5.27
CA ASP A 69 -7.89 22.80 -4.84
C ASP A 69 -7.92 22.88 -3.31
N SER A 70 -7.84 24.09 -2.76
CA SER A 70 -7.67 24.36 -1.31
C SER A 70 -8.76 23.79 -0.41
N ASP A 71 -9.83 23.25 -0.98
CA ASP A 71 -10.97 22.66 -0.29
C ASP A 71 -10.88 21.13 -0.16
N VAL A 72 -9.82 20.50 -0.69
CA VAL A 72 -9.60 19.05 -0.62
C VAL A 72 -8.36 18.77 0.24
N ASP A 73 -8.55 18.07 1.36
CA ASP A 73 -7.44 17.59 2.17
C ASP A 73 -6.54 16.65 1.35
N SER A 74 -5.29 17.05 1.18
CA SER A 74 -4.27 16.25 0.50
C SER A 74 -3.82 15.12 1.42
N LEU A 75 -4.03 13.87 1.02
CA LEU A 75 -3.63 12.69 1.80
C LEU A 75 -2.25 12.23 1.34
N VAL A 76 -1.24 12.61 2.12
CA VAL A 76 0.15 12.26 1.84
C VAL A 76 0.55 11.01 2.61
N MET A 77 1.29 10.11 1.96
CA MET A 77 1.71 8.82 2.55
C MET A 77 2.45 8.95 3.90
N GLU A 78 3.19 10.05 4.12
CA GLU A 78 3.93 10.32 5.36
C GLU A 78 3.02 10.57 6.56
N ASP A 79 1.84 11.16 6.33
CA ASP A 79 0.91 11.58 7.40
C ASP A 79 -0.24 10.59 7.60
N CYS A 80 -0.39 9.61 6.71
CA CYS A 80 -1.46 8.62 6.78
C CYS A 80 -1.01 7.35 7.51
N ILE A 81 -1.58 7.07 8.68
CA ILE A 81 -1.36 5.83 9.45
C ILE A 81 -2.25 4.72 8.88
N LEU A 82 -1.73 3.50 8.69
CA LEU A 82 -2.48 2.40 8.07
C LEU A 82 -3.79 2.08 8.80
N SER A 83 -3.78 2.04 10.14
CA SER A 83 -4.97 1.75 10.95
C SER A 83 -6.07 2.79 10.88
N ASP A 84 -5.78 4.01 10.42
CA ASP A 84 -6.79 5.07 10.29
C ASP A 84 -7.66 4.87 9.03
N PHE A 85 -7.21 4.02 8.10
CA PHE A 85 -7.87 3.76 6.81
C PHE A 85 -8.26 2.29 6.63
N LEU A 86 -7.65 1.38 7.39
CA LEU A 86 -7.83 -0.06 7.29
C LEU A 86 -8.27 -0.63 8.64
N GLU A 87 -9.46 -1.21 8.67
CA GLU A 87 -10.14 -1.72 9.85
C GLU A 87 -10.43 -3.23 9.77
N ASP A 88 -10.62 -3.76 8.55
CA ASP A 88 -11.13 -5.11 8.32
C ASP A 88 -10.21 -5.93 7.38
N GLU A 89 -10.12 -7.22 7.67
CA GLU A 89 -9.55 -8.18 6.72
C GLU A 89 -10.34 -8.14 5.40
N LYS A 90 -9.66 -8.47 4.30
CA LYS A 90 -10.15 -8.43 2.91
C LYS A 90 -10.33 -7.03 2.31
N GLN A 91 -10.04 -5.96 3.04
CA GLN A 91 -9.91 -4.64 2.42
C GLN A 91 -8.83 -4.64 1.34
N LYS A 92 -9.12 -3.92 0.25
CA LYS A 92 -8.33 -3.92 -0.98
C LYS A 92 -7.70 -2.56 -1.23
N LEU A 93 -6.45 -2.56 -1.64
CA LEU A 93 -5.72 -1.39 -2.06
C LEU A 93 -5.06 -1.64 -3.41
N MET A 94 -4.99 -0.62 -4.24
CA MET A 94 -4.21 -0.67 -5.47
C MET A 94 -3.04 0.30 -5.35
N PHE A 95 -1.82 -0.18 -5.56
CA PHE A 95 -0.62 0.63 -5.54
C PHE A 95 -0.18 0.91 -6.97
N VAL A 96 -0.37 2.13 -7.43
CA VAL A 96 0.07 2.58 -8.76
C VAL A 96 1.44 3.21 -8.59
N PHE A 97 2.44 2.66 -9.27
CA PHE A 97 3.84 3.08 -9.13
C PHE A 97 4.48 3.54 -10.44
N ASP A 98 3.74 3.45 -11.55
CA ASP A 98 4.10 4.05 -12.83
C ASP A 98 2.81 4.52 -13.52
N TYR A 99 2.59 5.84 -13.56
CA TYR A 99 1.43 6.46 -14.22
C TYR A 99 1.54 6.52 -15.74
N ILE A 100 2.75 6.45 -16.30
CA ILE A 100 2.98 6.53 -17.74
C ILE A 100 2.52 5.23 -18.41
N THR A 101 2.89 4.10 -17.81
CA THR A 101 2.51 2.78 -18.31
C THR A 101 1.37 2.13 -17.52
N ASN A 102 0.85 2.84 -16.51
CA ASN A 102 -0.31 2.46 -15.68
C ASN A 102 -0.11 1.12 -14.95
N ARG A 103 1.08 0.92 -14.40
CA ARG A 103 1.46 -0.31 -13.69
C ARG A 103 0.97 -0.23 -12.26
N ALA A 104 0.41 -1.34 -11.79
CA ALA A 104 -0.15 -1.41 -10.46
C ALA A 104 0.15 -2.75 -9.77
N LEU A 105 0.17 -2.71 -8.45
CA LEU A 105 0.08 -3.89 -7.60
C LEU A 105 -1.27 -3.93 -6.91
N TYR A 106 -1.81 -5.14 -6.79
CA TYR A 106 -3.07 -5.44 -6.14
C TYR A 106 -2.80 -5.95 -4.73
N ILE A 107 -3.28 -5.24 -3.72
CA ILE A 107 -2.96 -5.48 -2.31
C ILE A 107 -4.24 -5.83 -1.57
N GLU A 108 -4.21 -6.90 -0.78
CA GLU A 108 -5.28 -7.30 0.13
C GLU A 108 -4.76 -7.32 1.57
N LEU A 109 -5.47 -6.68 2.51
CA LEU A 109 -5.25 -6.88 3.94
C LEU A 109 -5.74 -8.28 4.32
N SER A 110 -4.83 -9.26 4.25
CA SER A 110 -5.17 -10.67 4.36
C SER A 110 -5.41 -11.16 5.79
N GLU A 111 -4.79 -10.51 6.78
CA GLU A 111 -4.89 -10.89 8.20
C GLU A 111 -4.57 -9.68 9.10
N ILE A 112 -5.30 -9.56 10.22
CA ILE A 112 -5.01 -8.60 11.30
C ILE A 112 -4.64 -9.36 12.57
N ILE A 113 -3.37 -9.25 13.00
CA ILE A 113 -2.83 -9.99 14.13
C ILE A 113 -2.79 -9.08 15.38
N LEU A 114 -3.72 -9.31 16.29
CA LEU A 114 -3.87 -8.55 17.53
C LEU A 114 -2.79 -8.89 18.57
N GLY A 115 -2.52 -7.95 19.48
CA GLY A 115 -1.61 -8.14 20.62
C GLY A 115 -0.13 -8.29 20.27
N LYS A 116 0.24 -8.00 19.01
CA LYS A 116 1.62 -7.99 18.54
C LYS A 116 1.99 -6.64 17.94
N SER A 117 3.27 -6.34 17.96
CA SER A 117 3.87 -5.19 17.28
C SER A 117 5.12 -5.61 16.52
N LEU A 118 5.49 -4.82 15.53
CA LEU A 118 6.64 -5.08 14.68
C LEU A 118 7.48 -3.80 14.55
N LYS A 119 8.78 -3.89 14.87
CA LYS A 119 9.67 -2.70 14.82
C LYS A 119 10.00 -2.23 13.41
N LYS A 120 10.00 -3.15 12.44
CA LYS A 120 10.30 -2.87 11.04
C LYS A 120 9.44 -3.75 10.16
N PRO A 121 8.92 -3.24 9.03
CA PRO A 121 8.21 -4.05 8.06
C PRO A 121 9.06 -5.25 7.62
N PHE A 122 8.40 -6.36 7.33
CA PHE A 122 9.05 -7.56 6.83
C PHE A 122 8.33 -8.05 5.58
N CYS A 123 9.02 -8.02 4.44
CA CYS A 123 8.56 -8.63 3.21
C CYS A 123 9.08 -10.05 3.08
N SER A 124 8.18 -10.99 2.82
CA SER A 124 8.52 -12.35 2.40
C SER A 124 8.13 -12.59 0.95
N ILE A 125 9.05 -13.19 0.22
CA ILE A 125 8.84 -13.63 -1.14
C ILE A 125 8.15 -14.99 -1.06
N SER A 126 6.90 -15.06 -1.52
CA SER A 126 6.27 -16.34 -1.80
C SER A 126 6.53 -16.64 -3.26
N VAL A 127 7.37 -17.65 -3.52
CA VAL A 127 7.57 -18.24 -4.86
C VAL A 127 6.33 -19.05 -5.23
#